data_AF-A0A1F7ZVM0-F1
#
_entry.id   AF-A0A1F7ZVM0-F1
#
_cell.length_a   1.000
_cell.length_b   1.000
_cell.length_c   1.000
_cell.angle_alpha   90.00
_cell.angle_beta   90.00
_cell.angle_gamma   90.00
#
_symmetry.space_group_name_H-M   'P 1'
#
loop_
_entity.id
_entity.type
_entity.pdbx_description
1 polymer ?
#
loop_
_entity_poly.entity_id
_entity_poly.type
_entity_poly.pdbx_seq_one_letter_code
_entity_poly.pdbx_strand_id
1 'polypeptide(L)'
;MTERTFFDEWPGREVDFAREGASTWTLTKVISEKNSQASGDDFYKHRVIGGAYGTFLCHDLLDGTRRGVMKIFMQYIPLPRPNEALHSSCILRVPFEGTEYAPAEFRASQASASYGRDFFITSQVDALRTLTINGCQSTPSIMIMKNDLQKETDPVPGGYILFILMNYLPGVQLSEAIFWGLDASGREQIRQAFKLAWLDCLSSGILPALQDIEHVFWDGAANKAYITSFRMSEPAGADIVWRDTQWIAWDMAKPQDKYGWYKDKNPHPDMSKWTL
;
A
#
# COMPACT_ATOMS: atom_id res chain seq x y z
N MET A 1 -14.61 10.77 -5.04
CA MET A 1 -13.28 10.44 -5.59
C MET A 1 -13.27 10.95 -7.01
N THR A 2 -12.43 11.93 -7.35
CA THR A 2 -12.14 12.26 -8.75
C THR A 2 -11.07 11.29 -9.22
N GLU A 3 -11.40 10.48 -10.23
CA GLU A 3 -10.48 9.57 -10.92
C GLU A 3 -9.43 10.40 -11.67
N ARG A 4 -8.36 10.79 -10.97
CA ARG A 4 -7.18 11.36 -11.60
C ARG A 4 -6.04 10.39 -11.50
N THR A 5 -5.42 10.17 -12.63
CA THR A 5 -4.25 9.32 -12.80
C THR A 5 -3.00 10.20 -12.84
N PHE A 6 -2.08 9.92 -11.94
CA PHE A 6 -0.75 10.53 -11.79
C PHE A 6 0.33 9.71 -12.51
N PHE A 7 0.05 8.43 -12.74
CA PHE A 7 1.03 7.44 -13.18
C PHE A 7 0.76 6.86 -14.58
N ASP A 8 -0.25 7.33 -15.31
CA ASP A 8 -0.64 6.77 -16.62
C ASP A 8 0.48 6.82 -17.68
N GLU A 9 1.34 7.84 -17.62
CA GLU A 9 2.46 8.03 -18.55
C GLU A 9 3.80 7.49 -18.02
N TRP A 10 3.76 6.66 -16.97
CA TRP A 10 4.96 6.08 -16.36
C TRP A 10 5.35 4.69 -16.88
N PRO A 11 4.44 3.84 -17.43
CA PRO A 11 4.87 2.67 -18.19
C PRO A 11 5.87 3.03 -19.29
N GLY A 12 6.93 2.24 -19.41
CA GLY A 12 8.07 2.47 -20.29
C GLY A 12 9.22 3.26 -19.65
N ARG A 13 9.02 3.90 -18.49
CA ARG A 13 10.09 4.64 -17.79
C ARG A 13 11.07 3.67 -17.13
N GLU A 14 12.34 4.08 -17.13
CA GLU A 14 13.42 3.38 -16.46
C GLU A 14 13.71 4.01 -15.09
N VAL A 15 13.89 3.16 -14.08
CA VAL A 15 14.32 3.56 -12.75
C VAL A 15 15.69 2.96 -12.49
N ASP A 16 16.69 3.84 -12.42
CA ASP A 16 18.07 3.46 -12.14
C ASP A 16 18.33 3.41 -10.64
N PHE A 17 18.84 2.26 -10.18
CA PHE A 17 19.25 2.02 -8.80
C PHE A 17 20.77 2.00 -8.63
N ALA A 18 21.60 2.41 -9.61
CA ALA A 18 23.06 2.29 -9.59
C ALA A 18 23.78 2.61 -8.26
N ARG A 19 23.24 3.53 -7.44
CA ARG A 19 23.76 3.88 -6.10
C ARG A 19 23.46 2.85 -5.01
N GLU A 20 22.36 2.11 -5.14
CA GLU A 20 21.85 1.09 -4.21
C GLU A 20 22.09 -0.34 -4.72
N GLY A 21 22.44 -0.48 -6.00
CA GLY A 21 22.78 -1.72 -6.71
C GLY A 21 22.90 -1.46 -8.20
N ALA A 22 23.80 -2.14 -8.91
CA ALA A 22 23.98 -1.94 -10.35
C ALA A 22 22.83 -2.59 -11.18
N SER A 23 21.61 -2.09 -11.04
CA SER A 23 20.44 -2.57 -11.79
C SER A 23 19.50 -1.42 -12.16
N THR A 24 19.05 -1.41 -13.42
CA THR A 24 18.01 -0.50 -13.92
C THR A 24 16.77 -1.32 -14.22
N TRP A 25 15.59 -0.80 -13.85
CA TRP A 25 14.31 -1.53 -14.01
C TRP A 25 13.33 -0.70 -14.83
N THR A 26 12.64 -1.34 -15.78
CA THR A 26 11.63 -0.69 -16.62
C THR A 26 10.24 -0.93 -16.04
N LEU A 27 9.48 0.15 -15.82
CA LEU A 27 8.07 0.07 -15.41
C LEU A 27 7.24 -0.41 -16.60
N THR A 28 6.39 -1.41 -16.43
CA THR A 28 5.63 -2.01 -17.55
C THR A 28 4.14 -1.74 -17.50
N LYS A 29 3.54 -1.81 -16.31
CA LYS A 29 2.11 -1.68 -16.13
C LYS A 29 1.79 -1.14 -14.74
N VAL A 30 0.85 -0.21 -14.67
CA VAL A 30 0.23 0.23 -13.40
C VAL A 30 -0.69 -0.87 -12.90
N ILE A 31 -0.44 -1.38 -11.69
CA ILE A 31 -1.29 -2.35 -10.99
C ILE A 31 -2.36 -1.64 -10.18
N SER A 32 -1.95 -0.60 -9.46
CA SER A 32 -2.84 0.17 -8.59
C SER A 32 -2.34 1.58 -8.45
N GLU A 33 -3.26 2.51 -8.33
CA GLU A 33 -2.98 3.90 -8.06
C GLU A 33 -3.88 4.40 -6.92
N LYS A 34 -3.30 5.11 -5.97
CA LYS A 34 -4.00 5.73 -4.85
C LYS A 34 -3.39 7.11 -4.58
N ASN A 35 -4.16 7.99 -3.96
CA ASN A 35 -3.66 9.26 -3.45
C ASN A 35 -4.27 9.57 -2.09
N SER A 36 -3.57 10.38 -1.31
CA SER A 36 -4.08 11.01 -0.08
C SER A 36 -4.19 12.52 -0.32
N GLN A 37 -5.32 13.08 0.07
CA GLN A 37 -5.56 14.52 0.02
C GLN A 37 -5.60 15.05 1.44
N ALA A 38 -4.74 16.01 1.74
CA ALA A 38 -4.80 16.78 2.98
C ALA A 38 -5.63 18.05 2.74
N SER A 39 -6.59 18.33 3.62
CA SER A 39 -7.25 19.63 3.62
C SER A 39 -6.27 20.72 4.10
N GLY A 40 -6.52 21.98 3.76
CA GLY A 40 -5.77 23.10 4.32
C GLY A 40 -5.79 23.08 5.85
N ASP A 41 -6.95 22.81 6.44
CA ASP A 41 -7.15 22.70 7.88
C ASP A 41 -6.32 21.59 8.53
N ASP A 42 -6.29 20.39 7.94
CA ASP A 42 -5.48 19.27 8.43
C ASP A 42 -3.98 19.57 8.34
N PHE A 43 -3.56 20.29 7.30
CA PHE A 43 -2.19 20.76 7.25
C PHE A 43 -1.90 21.82 8.33
N TYR A 44 -2.73 22.86 8.46
CA TYR A 44 -2.44 23.95 9.39
C TYR A 44 -2.46 23.47 10.84
N LYS A 45 -3.37 22.56 11.18
CA LYS A 45 -3.53 22.02 12.53
C LYS A 45 -2.57 20.87 12.81
N HIS A 46 -2.33 20.00 11.83
CA HIS A 46 -1.67 18.70 12.06
C HIS A 46 -0.50 18.40 11.11
N ARG A 47 -0.17 19.32 10.19
CA ARG A 47 0.93 19.21 9.21
C ARG A 47 0.83 17.97 8.33
N VAL A 48 -0.38 17.51 8.04
CA VAL A 48 -0.65 16.37 7.14
C VAL A 48 -0.27 16.74 5.71
N ILE A 49 0.50 15.89 5.04
CA ILE A 49 0.98 16.10 3.67
C ILE A 49 0.25 15.13 2.73
N GLY A 50 -0.18 15.61 1.56
CA GLY A 50 -0.75 14.76 0.52
C GLY A 50 0.32 13.95 -0.23
N GLY A 51 -0.09 12.82 -0.79
CA GLY A 51 0.81 11.93 -1.53
C GLY A 51 0.09 11.21 -2.66
N ALA A 52 0.87 10.84 -3.68
CA ALA A 52 0.46 9.95 -4.76
C ALA A 52 1.26 8.64 -4.67
N TYR A 53 0.57 7.53 -4.88
CA TYR A 53 1.06 6.18 -4.62
C TYR A 53 0.77 5.27 -5.81
N GLY A 54 1.81 4.85 -6.52
CA GLY A 54 1.72 3.97 -7.68
C GLY A 54 2.35 2.61 -7.38
N THR A 55 1.68 1.53 -7.77
CA THR A 55 2.27 0.17 -7.77
C THR A 55 2.38 -0.29 -9.21
N PHE A 56 3.56 -0.76 -9.61
CA PHE A 56 3.87 -1.15 -10.98
C PHE A 56 4.41 -2.57 -11.06
N LEU A 57 4.09 -3.27 -12.14
CA LEU A 57 4.94 -4.38 -12.60
C LEU A 57 6.18 -3.80 -13.28
N CYS A 58 7.32 -4.44 -13.08
CA CYS A 58 8.57 -4.06 -13.71
C CYS A 58 9.43 -5.29 -14.04
N HIS A 59 10.40 -5.11 -14.94
CA HIS A 59 11.45 -6.09 -15.19
C HIS A 59 12.82 -5.42 -15.20
N ASP A 60 13.86 -6.21 -14.96
CA ASP A 60 15.24 -5.76 -15.08
C ASP A 60 15.54 -5.41 -16.55
N LEU A 61 16.27 -4.31 -16.77
CA LEU A 61 16.60 -3.81 -18.10
C LEU A 61 17.55 -4.76 -18.85
N LEU A 62 18.48 -5.39 -18.13
CA LEU A 62 19.48 -6.30 -18.71
C LEU A 62 18.94 -7.73 -18.83
N ASP A 63 18.03 -8.13 -17.93
CA ASP A 63 17.38 -9.44 -17.96
C ASP A 63 15.85 -9.31 -17.80
N GLY A 64 15.15 -9.20 -18.93
CA GLY A 64 13.69 -9.09 -18.96
C GLY A 64 12.92 -10.28 -18.36
N THR A 65 13.58 -11.39 -18.04
CA THR A 65 12.96 -12.52 -17.33
C THR A 65 12.83 -12.27 -15.81
N ARG A 66 13.68 -11.39 -15.27
CA ARG A 66 13.64 -10.99 -13.87
C ARG A 66 12.53 -9.97 -13.69
N ARG A 67 11.45 -10.41 -13.07
CA ARG A 67 10.26 -9.61 -12.78
C ARG A 67 10.27 -9.10 -11.34
N GLY A 68 9.67 -7.95 -11.13
CA GLY A 68 9.52 -7.32 -9.83
C GLY A 68 8.24 -6.49 -9.75
N VAL A 69 7.94 -6.04 -8.54
CA VAL A 69 6.88 -5.08 -8.27
C VAL A 69 7.52 -3.84 -7.69
N MET A 70 7.22 -2.68 -8.27
CA MET A 70 7.76 -1.40 -7.79
C MET A 70 6.64 -0.56 -7.18
N LYS A 71 6.81 -0.18 -5.91
CA LYS A 71 5.96 0.84 -5.28
C LYS A 71 6.67 2.18 -5.32
N ILE A 72 5.97 3.19 -5.81
CA ILE A 72 6.45 4.56 -5.93
C ILE A 72 5.56 5.46 -5.09
N PHE A 73 6.17 6.20 -4.16
CA PHE A 73 5.47 7.17 -3.33
C PHE A 73 6.08 8.54 -3.59
N MET A 74 5.27 9.53 -3.93
CA MET A 74 5.74 10.89 -4.12
C MET A 74 4.83 11.88 -3.41
N GLN A 75 5.43 12.96 -2.88
CA GLN A 75 4.67 14.06 -2.34
C GLN A 75 3.76 14.68 -3.42
N TYR A 76 2.52 14.97 -3.05
CA TYR A 76 1.53 15.57 -3.95
C TYR A 76 0.68 16.64 -3.26
N ILE A 77 0.13 17.58 -4.03
CA ILE A 77 -0.68 18.71 -3.55
C ILE A 77 -2.04 18.73 -4.31
N PRO A 78 -3.21 18.62 -3.63
CA PRO A 78 -4.52 18.46 -4.30
C PRO A 78 -5.06 19.72 -5.02
N LEU A 79 -6.16 19.59 -5.80
CA LEU A 79 -6.94 20.68 -6.46
C LEU A 79 -8.29 20.93 -5.74
N PRO A 80 -8.90 22.13 -5.82
CA PRO A 80 -10.17 22.47 -5.20
C PRO A 80 -11.34 21.72 -5.82
N ARG A 81 -12.28 21.27 -4.99
CA ARG A 81 -13.67 21.05 -5.45
C ARG A 81 -14.29 22.37 -5.88
N PRO A 82 -15.11 22.39 -6.95
CA PRO A 82 -15.56 23.62 -7.59
C PRO A 82 -16.48 24.55 -6.75
N ASN A 83 -16.72 24.29 -5.47
CA ASN A 83 -17.73 25.00 -4.67
C ASN A 83 -17.25 25.70 -3.38
N GLU A 84 -15.95 25.76 -3.08
CA GLU A 84 -15.48 26.51 -1.90
C GLU A 84 -14.73 27.78 -2.31
N ALA A 85 -15.36 28.92 -2.05
CA ALA A 85 -14.84 30.25 -2.32
C ALA A 85 -13.67 30.58 -1.37
N LEU A 86 -12.49 30.83 -1.97
CA LEU A 86 -11.26 31.25 -1.32
C LEU A 86 -11.43 32.61 -0.62
N HIS A 87 -11.17 32.68 0.70
CA HIS A 87 -10.86 33.92 1.39
C HIS A 87 -9.34 34.13 1.50
N SER A 88 -8.93 35.30 1.03
CA SER A 88 -7.57 35.70 0.70
C SER A 88 -6.68 36.01 1.91
N SER A 89 -5.37 35.90 1.68
CA SER A 89 -4.27 36.67 2.29
C SER A 89 -3.29 35.99 3.27
N CYS A 90 -3.37 34.67 3.51
CA CYS A 90 -2.33 33.89 4.24
C CYS A 90 -1.79 32.65 3.50
N ILE A 91 -2.07 32.56 2.20
CA ILE A 91 -1.99 31.34 1.36
C ILE A 91 -0.57 30.95 0.88
N LEU A 92 0.47 31.71 1.20
CA LEU A 92 1.68 31.73 0.37
C LEU A 92 2.77 30.66 0.63
N ARG A 93 2.63 29.68 1.53
CA ARG A 93 3.78 28.81 1.91
C ARG A 93 3.47 27.34 2.25
N VAL A 94 2.37 26.76 1.76
CA VAL A 94 1.89 25.49 2.30
C VAL A 94 1.21 24.60 1.24
N PRO A 95 1.52 23.27 1.17
CA PRO A 95 0.83 22.30 0.30
C PRO A 95 -0.62 22.07 0.73
N PHE A 96 -1.58 22.57 -0.05
CA PHE A 96 -3.00 22.26 0.10
C PHE A 96 -3.76 22.39 -1.23
N GLU A 97 -5.02 21.95 -1.20
CA GLU A 97 -5.98 21.99 -2.29
C GLU A 97 -5.99 23.33 -3.09
N GLY A 98 -5.52 23.38 -4.36
CA GLY A 98 -5.56 24.59 -5.21
C GLY A 98 -4.25 25.10 -5.83
N THR A 99 -3.10 24.50 -5.52
CA THR A 99 -1.78 25.04 -5.90
C THR A 99 -1.09 24.29 -7.04
N GLU A 100 -1.74 23.31 -7.64
CA GLU A 100 -1.28 22.43 -8.73
C GLU A 100 -0.82 23.16 -10.01
N TYR A 101 -1.47 24.28 -10.35
CA TYR A 101 -1.18 25.10 -11.51
C TYR A 101 -0.31 26.30 -11.14
N ALA A 102 0.08 26.40 -9.86
CA ALA A 102 0.98 27.44 -9.42
C ALA A 102 2.36 27.26 -10.08
N PRO A 103 3.12 28.36 -10.24
CA PRO A 103 4.49 28.30 -10.75
C PRO A 103 5.32 27.26 -10.01
N ALA A 104 6.28 26.63 -10.72
CA ALA A 104 7.14 25.58 -10.15
C ALA A 104 7.83 26.04 -8.85
N GLU A 105 8.27 27.31 -8.78
CA GLU A 105 8.84 27.92 -7.58
C GLU A 105 7.88 27.87 -6.38
N PHE A 106 6.59 28.12 -6.61
CA PHE A 106 5.57 28.06 -5.58
C PHE A 106 5.37 26.62 -5.10
N ARG A 107 5.33 25.64 -6.02
CA ARG A 107 5.24 24.20 -5.68
C ARG A 107 6.51 23.72 -4.97
N ALA A 108 7.68 24.22 -5.36
CA ALA A 108 8.95 23.91 -4.71
C ALA A 108 9.02 24.41 -3.26
N SER A 109 8.43 25.58 -2.98
CA SER A 109 8.34 26.09 -1.61
C SER A 109 7.51 25.20 -0.67
N GLN A 110 6.72 24.29 -1.24
CA GLN A 110 5.85 23.35 -0.53
C GLN A 110 6.50 21.97 -0.34
N ALA A 111 7.72 21.78 -0.83
CA ALA A 111 8.44 20.51 -0.78
C ALA A 111 8.85 20.10 0.65
N SER A 112 8.66 18.81 0.94
CA SER A 112 9.32 18.11 2.04
C SER A 112 10.35 17.15 1.46
N ALA A 113 11.61 17.31 1.85
CA ALA A 113 12.69 16.43 1.44
C ALA A 113 12.61 15.02 2.05
N SER A 114 11.65 14.76 2.95
CA SER A 114 11.48 13.48 3.63
C SER A 114 10.02 13.07 3.71
N TYR A 115 9.78 11.77 3.51
CA TYR A 115 8.50 11.11 3.74
C TYR A 115 8.23 10.78 5.21
N GLY A 116 9.18 11.06 6.13
CA GLY A 116 9.12 10.65 7.54
C GLY A 116 7.91 11.18 8.34
N ARG A 117 7.16 12.14 7.79
CA ARG A 117 5.92 12.67 8.39
C ARG A 117 4.64 12.13 7.73
N ASP A 118 4.76 11.41 6.62
CA ASP A 118 3.61 10.73 5.99
C ASP A 118 3.42 9.38 6.69
N PHE A 119 2.48 9.34 7.63
CA PHE A 119 2.15 8.14 8.40
C PHE A 119 1.80 6.93 7.51
N PHE A 120 1.12 7.14 6.38
CA PHE A 120 0.75 6.05 5.49
C PHE A 120 1.96 5.44 4.79
N ILE A 121 2.94 6.26 4.42
CA ILE A 121 4.20 5.77 3.85
C ILE A 121 5.06 5.13 4.93
N THR A 122 5.31 5.81 6.04
CA THR A 122 6.22 5.33 7.09
C THR A 122 5.76 3.99 7.66
N SER A 123 4.48 3.88 8.04
CA SER A 123 3.92 2.61 8.54
C SER A 123 4.12 1.45 7.55
N GLN A 124 3.89 1.69 6.25
CA GLN A 124 4.06 0.65 5.24
C GLN A 124 5.53 0.28 5.01
N VAL A 125 6.43 1.28 4.95
CA VAL A 125 7.87 1.07 4.74
C VAL A 125 8.48 0.33 5.92
N ASP A 126 8.17 0.74 7.14
CA ASP A 126 8.72 0.15 8.36
C ASP A 126 8.23 -1.29 8.55
N ALA A 127 6.94 -1.56 8.27
CA ALA A 127 6.39 -2.90 8.27
C ALA A 127 7.07 -3.80 7.23
N LEU A 128 7.15 -3.38 5.96
CA LEU A 128 7.79 -4.16 4.89
C LEU A 128 9.28 -4.41 5.16
N ARG A 129 9.99 -3.42 5.71
CA ARG A 129 11.40 -3.59 6.13
C ARG A 129 11.52 -4.63 7.22
N THR A 130 10.70 -4.55 8.26
CA THR A 130 10.70 -5.51 9.38
C THR A 130 10.42 -6.93 8.88
N LEU A 131 9.39 -7.11 8.05
CA LEU A 131 9.04 -8.39 7.43
C LEU A 131 10.18 -8.95 6.57
N THR A 132 10.82 -8.09 5.77
CA THR A 132 11.94 -8.50 4.91
C THR A 132 13.16 -8.93 5.73
N ILE A 133 13.55 -8.14 6.74
CA ILE A 133 14.71 -8.41 7.59
C ILE A 133 14.50 -9.70 8.39
N ASN A 134 13.28 -9.92 8.89
CA ASN A 134 12.93 -11.12 9.64
C ASN A 134 12.65 -12.34 8.74
N GLY A 135 12.75 -12.19 7.42
CA GLY A 135 12.65 -13.29 6.48
C GLY A 135 11.24 -13.86 6.31
N CYS A 136 10.20 -13.03 6.51
CA CYS A 136 8.81 -13.45 6.30
C CYS A 136 8.62 -13.99 4.88
N GLN A 137 8.06 -15.19 4.77
CA GLN A 137 7.91 -15.88 3.49
C GLN A 137 6.55 -15.62 2.83
N SER A 138 5.64 -14.95 3.55
CA SER A 138 4.25 -14.76 3.16
C SER A 138 3.93 -13.32 2.75
N THR A 139 4.96 -12.54 2.41
CA THR A 139 4.84 -11.15 1.97
C THR A 139 5.78 -10.87 0.80
N PRO A 140 5.57 -9.78 0.04
CA PRO A 140 6.62 -9.23 -0.78
C PRO A 140 7.83 -8.87 0.10
N SER A 141 9.02 -9.14 -0.40
CA SER A 141 10.30 -8.78 0.22
C SER A 141 10.93 -7.62 -0.54
N ILE A 142 11.46 -6.63 0.19
CA ILE A 142 12.18 -5.52 -0.41
C ILE A 142 13.49 -6.04 -0.99
N MET A 143 13.70 -5.82 -2.29
CA MET A 143 14.97 -6.09 -2.96
C MET A 143 15.89 -4.89 -2.88
N ILE A 144 15.39 -3.71 -3.25
CA ILE A 144 16.14 -2.45 -3.29
C ILE A 144 15.19 -1.30 -2.94
N MET A 145 15.69 -0.29 -2.26
CA MET A 145 14.93 0.92 -1.94
C MET A 145 15.75 2.15 -2.29
N LYS A 146 15.15 3.15 -2.93
CA LYS A 146 15.81 4.39 -3.35
C LYS A 146 14.96 5.59 -2.96
N ASN A 147 15.56 6.53 -2.23
CA ASN A 147 14.96 7.82 -1.92
C ASN A 147 15.62 8.91 -2.77
N ASP A 148 14.80 9.70 -3.45
CA ASP A 148 15.21 10.80 -4.32
C ASP A 148 14.36 12.04 -4.05
N LEU A 149 14.71 13.14 -4.72
CA LEU A 149 13.90 14.35 -4.79
C LEU A 149 13.28 14.47 -6.17
N GLN A 150 12.03 14.94 -6.19
CA GLN A 150 11.30 15.32 -7.39
C GLN A 150 12.03 16.44 -8.15
N LYS A 151 12.07 16.32 -9.47
CA LYS A 151 12.74 17.25 -10.39
C LYS A 151 11.90 18.52 -10.59
N GLU A 152 12.48 19.53 -11.23
CA GLU A 152 11.79 20.79 -11.57
C GLU A 152 10.51 20.62 -12.39
N THR A 153 10.44 19.54 -13.18
CA THR A 153 9.29 19.20 -14.03
C THR A 153 8.23 18.37 -13.29
N ASP A 154 8.53 17.86 -12.11
CA ASP A 154 7.64 16.95 -11.37
C ASP A 154 6.57 17.75 -10.57
N PRO A 155 5.51 17.09 -10.07
CA PRO A 155 4.40 17.76 -9.39
C PRO A 155 4.78 18.58 -8.15
N VAL A 156 5.87 18.24 -7.45
CA VAL A 156 6.38 19.02 -6.32
C VAL A 156 7.91 19.06 -6.37
N PRO A 157 8.55 20.00 -7.10
CA PRO A 157 10.00 20.06 -7.20
C PRO A 157 10.68 20.13 -5.83
N GLY A 158 11.69 19.29 -5.60
CA GLY A 158 12.37 19.16 -4.31
C GLY A 158 11.60 18.37 -3.25
N GLY A 159 10.35 17.96 -3.52
CA GLY A 159 9.58 17.05 -2.67
C GLY A 159 10.14 15.62 -2.75
N TYR A 160 9.90 14.79 -1.73
CA TYR A 160 10.40 13.42 -1.76
C TYR A 160 9.75 12.60 -2.88
N ILE A 161 10.52 11.61 -3.37
CA ILE A 161 10.03 10.48 -4.14
C ILE A 161 10.78 9.21 -3.71
N LEU A 162 10.02 8.18 -3.34
CA LEU A 162 10.52 6.92 -2.81
C LEU A 162 10.17 5.79 -3.77
N PHE A 163 11.17 5.02 -4.18
CA PHE A 163 11.02 3.81 -4.98
C PHE A 163 11.35 2.59 -4.13
N ILE A 164 10.44 1.61 -4.09
CA ILE A 164 10.62 0.34 -3.40
C ILE A 164 10.46 -0.77 -4.42
N LEU A 165 11.56 -1.39 -4.80
CA LEU A 165 11.56 -2.59 -5.62
C LEU A 165 11.38 -3.82 -4.73
N MET A 166 10.39 -4.63 -5.04
CA MET A 166 10.07 -5.87 -4.34
C MET A 166 10.10 -7.04 -5.31
N ASN A 167 10.30 -8.24 -4.78
CA ASN A 167 10.18 -9.46 -5.57
C ASN A 167 8.77 -9.61 -6.17
N TYR A 168 8.71 -10.26 -7.33
CA TYR A 168 7.45 -10.68 -7.91
C TYR A 168 6.90 -11.89 -7.14
N LEU A 169 5.60 -11.86 -6.82
CA LEU A 169 4.90 -12.98 -6.19
C LEU A 169 4.08 -13.76 -7.22
N PRO A 170 4.08 -15.11 -7.17
CA PRO A 170 3.21 -15.92 -8.00
C PRO A 170 1.75 -15.84 -7.54
N GLY A 171 0.86 -16.35 -8.37
CA GLY A 171 -0.57 -16.45 -8.07
C GLY A 171 -1.40 -15.28 -8.57
N VAL A 172 -2.60 -15.18 -8.02
CA VAL A 172 -3.62 -14.19 -8.39
C VAL A 172 -4.02 -13.37 -7.18
N GLN A 173 -4.23 -12.07 -7.39
CA GLN A 173 -4.86 -11.24 -6.37
C GLN A 173 -6.31 -11.70 -6.17
N LEU A 174 -6.69 -11.95 -4.92
CA LEU A 174 -8.05 -12.32 -4.61
C LEU A 174 -8.98 -11.11 -4.72
N SER A 175 -10.25 -11.40 -4.93
CA SER A 175 -11.36 -10.45 -4.83
C SER A 175 -12.55 -11.21 -4.29
N GLU A 176 -13.59 -10.49 -3.85
CA GLU A 176 -14.83 -11.12 -3.40
C GLU A 176 -15.40 -12.06 -4.48
N ALA A 177 -15.40 -11.60 -5.74
CA ALA A 177 -15.90 -12.39 -6.87
C ALA A 177 -15.09 -13.67 -7.11
N ILE A 178 -13.75 -13.60 -7.02
CA ILE A 178 -12.88 -14.77 -7.19
C ILE A 178 -13.09 -15.76 -6.04
N PHE A 179 -13.01 -15.29 -4.79
CA PHE A 179 -13.07 -16.15 -3.63
C PHE A 179 -14.44 -16.81 -3.45
N TRP A 180 -15.52 -16.03 -3.53
CA TRP A 180 -16.88 -16.56 -3.33
C TRP A 180 -17.41 -17.33 -4.55
N GLY A 181 -16.78 -17.17 -5.71
CA GLY A 181 -17.02 -18.00 -6.90
C GLY A 181 -16.43 -19.41 -6.82
N LEU A 182 -15.52 -19.68 -5.88
CA LEU A 182 -14.98 -21.02 -5.63
C LEU A 182 -15.96 -21.90 -4.84
N ASP A 183 -15.79 -23.21 -4.99
CA ASP A 183 -16.48 -24.17 -4.12
C ASP A 183 -15.97 -24.12 -2.67
N ALA A 184 -16.68 -24.79 -1.77
CA ALA A 184 -16.35 -24.79 -0.35
C ALA A 184 -14.93 -25.32 -0.06
N SER A 185 -14.44 -26.28 -0.87
CA SER A 185 -13.11 -26.85 -0.70
C SER A 185 -12.02 -25.84 -1.09
N GLY A 186 -12.20 -25.12 -2.20
CA GLY A 186 -11.28 -24.06 -2.63
C GLY A 186 -11.23 -22.90 -1.64
N ARG A 187 -12.38 -22.48 -1.11
CA ARG A 187 -12.44 -21.45 -0.06
C ARG A 187 -11.72 -21.88 1.21
N GLU A 188 -11.90 -23.12 1.64
CA GLU A 188 -11.20 -23.68 2.81
C GLU A 188 -9.68 -23.69 2.60
N GLN A 189 -9.20 -24.12 1.43
CA GLN A 189 -7.77 -24.11 1.11
C GLN A 189 -7.17 -22.71 1.22
N ILE A 190 -7.83 -21.71 0.64
CA ILE A 190 -7.41 -20.30 0.74
C ILE A 190 -7.44 -19.83 2.19
N ARG A 191 -8.49 -20.12 2.96
CA ARG A 191 -8.60 -19.73 4.37
C ARG A 191 -7.47 -20.29 5.22
N GLN A 192 -7.06 -21.53 4.99
CA GLN A 192 -5.92 -22.14 5.70
C GLN A 192 -4.59 -21.53 5.26
N ALA A 193 -4.37 -21.35 3.95
CA ALA A 193 -3.16 -20.71 3.43
C ALA A 193 -3.02 -19.27 3.94
N PHE A 194 -4.12 -18.50 3.98
CA PHE A 194 -4.18 -17.16 4.52
C PHE A 194 -3.87 -17.13 6.02
N LYS A 195 -4.45 -18.03 6.81
CA LYS A 195 -4.15 -18.14 8.25
C LYS A 195 -2.65 -18.34 8.51
N LEU A 196 -2.01 -19.22 7.74
CA LEU A 196 -0.56 -19.42 7.83
C LEU A 196 0.22 -18.15 7.45
N ALA A 197 -0.18 -17.47 6.38
CA ALA A 197 0.43 -16.20 5.97
C ALA A 197 0.32 -15.11 7.04
N TRP A 198 -0.84 -15.00 7.68
CA TRP A 198 -1.07 -14.04 8.75
C TRP A 198 -0.23 -14.34 9.99
N LEU A 199 -0.11 -15.63 10.37
CA LEU A 199 0.75 -16.06 11.48
C LEU A 199 2.24 -15.84 11.17
N ASP A 200 2.67 -16.03 9.93
CA ASP A 200 4.04 -15.74 9.48
C ASP A 200 4.36 -14.25 9.65
N CYS A 201 3.48 -13.35 9.21
CA CYS A 201 3.60 -11.90 9.45
C CYS A 201 3.72 -11.57 10.94
N LEU A 202 2.85 -12.17 11.76
CA LEU A 202 2.84 -11.95 13.20
C LEU A 202 4.15 -12.41 13.86
N SER A 203 4.63 -13.61 13.50
CA SER A 203 5.90 -14.15 13.99
C SER A 203 7.10 -13.32 13.53
N SER A 204 6.96 -12.66 12.39
CA SER A 204 7.92 -11.70 11.85
C SER A 204 7.78 -10.29 12.45
N GLY A 205 6.93 -10.11 13.46
CA GLY A 205 6.84 -8.89 14.27
C GLY A 205 5.84 -7.85 13.77
N ILE A 206 4.98 -8.16 12.79
CA ILE A 206 4.03 -7.21 12.21
C ILE A 206 2.60 -7.75 12.25
N LEU A 207 1.67 -6.91 12.69
CA LEU A 207 0.23 -7.13 12.60
C LEU A 207 -0.33 -6.40 11.35
N PRO A 208 -0.82 -7.13 10.33
CA PRO A 208 -1.44 -6.50 9.17
C PRO A 208 -2.77 -5.83 9.55
N ALA A 209 -2.90 -4.53 9.25
CA ALA A 209 -4.04 -3.71 9.68
C ALA A 209 -5.14 -3.51 8.62
N LEU A 210 -4.79 -3.58 7.33
CA LEU A 210 -5.76 -3.44 6.25
C LEU A 210 -6.43 -4.79 5.97
N GLN A 211 -7.57 -4.99 6.61
CA GLN A 211 -8.36 -6.22 6.56
C GLN A 211 -9.31 -6.16 5.35
N ASP A 212 -8.87 -6.72 4.23
CA ASP A 212 -9.64 -6.78 2.98
C ASP A 212 -9.08 -7.94 2.14
N ILE A 213 -9.95 -8.72 1.51
CA ILE A 213 -9.54 -9.85 0.67
C ILE A 213 -8.67 -9.43 -0.52
N GLU A 214 -8.83 -8.20 -1.02
CA GLU A 214 -8.03 -7.65 -2.11
C GLU A 214 -6.55 -7.45 -1.73
N HIS A 215 -6.20 -7.59 -0.46
CA HIS A 215 -4.81 -7.51 0.01
C HIS A 215 -4.14 -8.88 0.15
N VAL A 216 -4.80 -9.93 -0.35
CA VAL A 216 -4.31 -11.30 -0.35
C VAL A 216 -4.09 -11.79 -1.78
N PHE A 217 -2.89 -12.31 -2.05
CA PHE A 217 -2.60 -13.08 -3.24
C PHE A 217 -2.67 -14.57 -2.91
N TRP A 218 -3.17 -15.37 -3.84
CA TRP A 218 -3.20 -16.82 -3.72
C TRP A 218 -2.48 -17.49 -4.89
N ASP A 219 -1.45 -18.25 -4.56
CA ASP A 219 -0.78 -19.17 -5.47
C ASP A 219 -1.37 -20.58 -5.30
N GLY A 220 -2.28 -20.94 -6.20
CA GLY A 220 -2.92 -22.25 -6.21
C GLY A 220 -1.95 -23.40 -6.49
N ALA A 221 -0.82 -23.16 -7.18
CA ALA A 221 0.15 -24.22 -7.46
C ALA A 221 0.95 -24.61 -6.20
N ALA A 222 1.31 -23.62 -5.39
CA ALA A 222 1.99 -23.83 -4.11
C ALA A 222 1.02 -24.00 -2.92
N ASN A 223 -0.28 -23.80 -3.13
CA ASN A 223 -1.29 -23.64 -2.09
C ASN A 223 -0.84 -22.64 -0.99
N LYS A 224 -0.39 -21.47 -1.43
CA LYS A 224 0.20 -20.45 -0.56
C LYS A 224 -0.49 -19.11 -0.74
N ALA A 225 -0.72 -18.42 0.37
CA ALA A 225 -1.24 -17.06 0.37
C ALA A 225 -0.12 -16.06 0.70
N TYR A 226 -0.26 -14.84 0.20
CA TYR A 226 0.63 -13.73 0.51
C TYR A 226 -0.17 -12.49 0.86
N ILE A 227 0.26 -11.76 1.89
CA ILE A 227 -0.34 -10.47 2.27
C ILE A 227 0.50 -9.36 1.64
N THR A 228 -0.13 -8.43 0.90
CA THR A 228 0.60 -7.46 0.05
C THR A 228 0.50 -5.99 0.48
N SER A 229 -0.39 -5.69 1.44
CA SER A 229 -0.66 -4.32 1.90
C SER A 229 -0.39 -4.18 3.40
N PHE A 230 0.61 -3.37 3.75
CA PHE A 230 1.04 -3.15 5.14
C PHE A 230 0.90 -1.70 5.61
N ARG A 231 0.11 -0.90 4.90
CA ARG A 231 -0.20 0.46 5.34
C ARG A 231 -0.95 0.40 6.67
N MET A 232 -0.63 1.31 7.58
CA MET A 232 -1.17 1.34 8.95
C MET A 232 -0.91 0.07 9.76
N SER A 233 -0.03 -0.83 9.30
CA SER A 233 0.31 -2.03 10.09
C SER A 233 1.11 -1.64 11.31
N GLU A 234 0.92 -2.41 12.37
CA GLU A 234 1.47 -2.11 13.69
C GLU A 234 2.48 -3.20 14.09
N PRO A 235 3.41 -2.90 15.01
CA PRO A 235 4.21 -3.94 15.64
C PRO A 235 3.32 -5.02 16.28
N ALA A 236 3.67 -6.28 16.08
CA ALA A 236 2.96 -7.40 16.70
C ALA A 236 3.12 -7.37 18.22
N GLY A 237 1.99 -7.25 18.95
CA GLY A 237 1.96 -7.41 20.40
C GLY A 237 2.11 -8.89 20.80
N ALA A 238 2.72 -9.14 21.96
CA ALA A 238 2.95 -10.50 22.46
C ALA A 238 1.66 -11.27 22.83
N ASP A 239 0.55 -10.56 23.02
CA ASP A 239 -0.77 -11.09 23.36
C ASP A 239 -1.67 -11.31 22.13
N ILE A 240 -1.19 -10.92 20.94
CA ILE A 240 -1.94 -11.07 19.71
C ILE A 240 -1.90 -12.55 19.29
N VAL A 241 -3.08 -13.12 19.07
CA VAL A 241 -3.26 -14.50 18.63
C VAL A 241 -4.23 -14.54 17.46
N TRP A 242 -4.14 -15.59 16.64
CA TRP A 242 -5.15 -15.85 15.63
C TRP A 242 -6.53 -16.02 16.27
N ARG A 243 -7.54 -15.40 15.67
CA ARG A 243 -8.95 -15.64 15.97
C ARG A 243 -9.68 -15.89 14.68
N ASP A 244 -10.63 -16.84 14.68
CA ASP A 244 -11.37 -17.19 13.48
C ASP A 244 -12.26 -16.04 12.97
N THR A 245 -12.54 -15.04 13.81
CA THR A 245 -13.13 -13.76 13.39
C THR A 245 -12.30 -13.00 12.36
N GLN A 246 -11.01 -13.31 12.22
CA GLN A 246 -10.18 -12.80 11.11
C GLN A 246 -10.71 -13.24 9.75
N TRP A 247 -11.39 -14.39 9.62
CA TRP A 247 -12.04 -14.73 8.35
C TRP A 247 -13.15 -13.74 8.00
N ILE A 248 -13.88 -13.23 8.99
CA ILE A 248 -14.89 -12.19 8.75
C ILE A 248 -14.21 -10.86 8.41
N ALA A 249 -13.17 -10.49 9.17
CA ALA A 249 -12.45 -9.24 8.96
C ALA A 249 -11.85 -9.10 7.56
N TRP A 250 -11.40 -10.22 6.97
CA TRP A 250 -10.79 -10.27 5.64
C TRP A 250 -11.75 -10.75 4.55
N ASP A 251 -13.06 -10.63 4.76
CA ASP A 251 -14.13 -10.99 3.81
C ASP A 251 -14.14 -12.45 3.32
N MET A 252 -13.47 -13.35 4.06
CA MET A 252 -13.41 -14.78 3.81
C MET A 252 -14.50 -15.57 4.56
N ALA A 253 -15.32 -14.90 5.37
CA ALA A 253 -16.50 -15.46 6.01
C ALA A 253 -17.60 -14.39 6.13
N LYS A 254 -18.87 -14.80 6.00
CA LYS A 254 -20.03 -13.91 6.16
C LYS A 254 -20.92 -14.37 7.31
N PRO A 255 -21.03 -13.63 8.42
CA PRO A 255 -21.96 -13.96 9.49
C PRO A 255 -23.41 -13.70 9.04
N GLN A 256 -24.36 -14.57 9.41
CA GLN A 256 -25.79 -14.40 9.07
C GLN A 256 -26.49 -13.30 9.90
N ASP A 257 -26.02 -13.03 11.12
CA ASP A 257 -26.62 -12.07 12.06
C ASP A 257 -25.68 -10.86 12.28
N LYS A 258 -26.13 -9.86 13.07
CA LYS A 258 -25.29 -8.76 13.59
C LYS A 258 -24.27 -9.26 14.63
N TYR A 259 -23.48 -10.25 14.26
CA TYR A 259 -22.45 -10.83 15.09
C TYR A 259 -21.34 -9.80 15.32
N GLY A 260 -21.18 -9.37 16.58
CA GLY A 260 -20.19 -8.37 16.99
C GLY A 260 -18.77 -8.93 17.04
N TRP A 261 -18.27 -9.44 15.91
CA TRP A 261 -17.01 -10.18 15.80
C TRP A 261 -15.80 -9.44 16.40
N TYR A 262 -15.76 -8.12 16.27
CA TYR A 262 -14.70 -7.26 16.79
C TYR A 262 -14.64 -7.20 18.33
N LYS A 263 -15.73 -7.60 19.02
CA LYS A 263 -15.78 -7.69 20.48
C LYS A 263 -15.49 -9.11 20.99
N ASP A 264 -15.57 -10.11 20.12
CA ASP A 264 -15.38 -11.49 20.52
C ASP A 264 -13.90 -11.77 20.79
N LYS A 265 -13.62 -12.24 22.01
CA LYS A 265 -12.28 -12.59 22.46
C LYS A 265 -11.99 -14.09 22.37
N ASN A 266 -12.98 -14.91 22.04
CA ASN A 266 -12.79 -16.32 21.80
C ASN A 266 -11.96 -16.52 20.52
N PRO A 267 -10.83 -17.25 20.58
CA PRO A 267 -10.07 -17.60 19.37
C PRO A 267 -10.88 -18.43 18.36
N HIS A 268 -11.81 -19.25 18.85
CA HIS A 268 -12.62 -20.17 18.05
C HIS A 268 -14.10 -20.06 18.43
N PRO A 269 -14.80 -18.97 18.04
CA PRO A 269 -16.24 -18.83 18.25
C PRO A 269 -17.04 -19.87 17.46
N ASP A 270 -18.31 -20.06 17.82
CA ASP A 270 -19.21 -20.89 17.02
C ASP A 270 -19.47 -20.25 15.65
N MET A 271 -19.05 -20.95 14.60
CA MET A 271 -19.18 -20.54 13.20
C MET A 271 -20.32 -21.23 12.47
N SER A 272 -21.17 -22.00 13.15
CA SER A 272 -22.29 -22.75 12.54
C SER A 272 -23.26 -21.87 11.74
N LYS A 273 -23.33 -20.58 12.08
CA LYS A 273 -24.15 -19.56 11.40
C LYS A 273 -23.35 -18.68 10.43
N TRP A 274 -22.12 -19.04 10.11
CA TRP A 274 -21.30 -18.30 9.15
C TRP A 274 -21.35 -19.00 7.80
N THR A 275 -21.33 -18.22 6.74
CA THR A 275 -20.99 -18.73 5.42
C THR A 275 -19.47 -18.73 5.31
N LEU A 276 -18.87 -19.90 5.11
CA LEU A 276 -17.43 -20.15 5.06
C LEU A 276 -16.95 -20.55 3.67
#